data_AF-W5YLK3-F1
#
_entry.id   AF-W5YLK3-F1
#
_cell.length_a   1.000
_cell.length_b   1.000
_cell.length_c   1.000
_cell.angle_alpha   90.00
_cell.angle_beta   90.00
_cell.angle_gamma   90.00
#
_symmetry.space_group_name_H-M   'P 1'
#
loop_
_entity.id
_entity.type
_entity.pdbx_description
1 polymer ?
#
loop_
_entity_poly.entity_id
_entity_poly.type
_entity_poly.pdbx_seq_one_letter_code
_entity_poly.pdbx_strand_id
1 'polypeptide(L)'
;MSLISLGIALCEENAISRFSSDPRVEACELILQERVAPDADIEYPTYSEQEALPSGVQQVPPVTPWQVPLDSPTPRVHLLSNGRLSVLASSRGVGGTTWKSDAITRWRPDPTEERWGNWIYIQDRDSWDLWSITRAPMTGRGIRESVRFYSHCVEYKRQDQNLVQTLEVTVSPWHDVELRRVSLTNHGDKPRKLRLTSYAEMVIADPRADSQHPAFGNLFVHSEFLSDRSLLIFERRPGTLKIRRPL
;
A
#
# COMPACT_ATOMS: atom_id res chain seq x y z
N MET A 1 17.61 7.64 2.08
CA MET A 1 16.92 7.66 3.39
C MET A 1 17.63 6.87 4.49
N SER A 2 18.43 5.83 4.21
CA SER A 2 19.17 5.09 5.25
C SER A 2 20.31 5.88 5.89
N LEU A 3 21.04 6.70 5.12
CA LEU A 3 22.17 7.48 5.63
C LEU A 3 21.75 8.61 6.58
N ILE A 4 20.61 9.26 6.32
CA ILE A 4 20.09 10.33 7.19
C ILE A 4 19.56 9.74 8.49
N SER A 5 18.83 8.61 8.43
CA SER A 5 18.36 7.92 9.64
C SER A 5 19.51 7.38 10.49
N LEU A 6 20.54 6.83 9.84
CA LEU A 6 21.77 6.41 10.53
C LEU A 6 22.51 7.61 11.15
N GLY A 7 22.59 8.74 10.45
CA GLY A 7 23.17 9.97 10.98
C GLY A 7 22.38 10.56 12.15
N ILE A 8 21.06 10.48 12.14
CA ILE A 8 20.21 10.86 13.28
C ILE A 8 20.49 9.97 14.50
N ALA A 9 20.68 8.66 14.28
CA ALA A 9 20.94 7.72 15.37
C ALA A 9 22.37 7.80 15.94
N LEU A 10 23.37 8.17 15.13
CA LEU A 10 24.78 8.13 15.50
C LEU A 10 25.38 9.48 15.88
N CYS A 11 24.81 10.60 15.42
CA CYS A 11 25.34 11.94 15.69
C CYS A 11 24.51 12.64 16.77
N GLU A 12 25.18 13.09 17.83
CA GLU A 12 24.58 13.93 18.88
C GLU A 12 24.07 15.26 18.31
N GLU A 13 24.83 15.88 17.39
CA GLU A 13 24.34 16.97 16.54
C GLU A 13 23.94 16.46 15.14
N ASN A 14 22.65 16.16 14.99
CA ASN A 14 22.08 15.67 13.74
C ASN A 14 21.26 16.76 13.01
N ALA A 15 20.71 16.41 11.85
CA ALA A 15 19.92 17.34 11.05
C ALA A 15 18.67 17.84 11.80
N ILE A 16 18.10 17.04 12.71
CA ILE A 16 16.94 17.41 13.51
C ILE A 16 17.34 18.43 14.58
N SER A 17 18.44 18.22 15.30
CA SER A 17 18.90 19.18 16.31
C SER A 17 19.28 20.53 15.71
N ARG A 18 19.96 20.52 14.55
CA ARG A 18 20.28 21.76 13.81
C ARG A 18 19.04 22.50 13.32
N PHE A 19 18.05 21.77 12.80
CA PHE A 19 16.80 22.37 12.36
C PHE A 19 16.00 22.95 13.53
N SER A 20 15.93 22.24 14.65
CA SER A 20 15.19 22.67 15.85
C SER A 20 15.89 23.80 16.60
N SER A 21 17.20 23.99 16.40
CA SER A 21 17.96 25.11 16.98
C SER A 21 17.74 26.46 16.30
N ASP A 22 17.02 26.53 15.17
CA ASP A 22 16.63 27.81 14.57
C ASP A 22 15.51 28.43 15.43
N PRO A 23 15.66 29.65 15.96
CA PRO A 23 14.66 30.27 16.84
C PRO A 23 13.26 30.39 16.22
N ARG A 24 13.17 30.43 14.89
CA ARG A 24 11.89 30.47 14.16
C ARG A 24 11.19 29.11 14.15
N VAL A 25 11.97 28.03 14.17
CA VAL A 25 11.46 26.65 14.25
C VAL A 25 11.11 26.33 15.69
N GLU A 26 11.97 26.69 16.64
CA GLU A 26 11.73 26.52 18.08
C GLU A 26 10.40 27.18 18.52
N ALA A 27 10.14 28.40 18.06
CA ALA A 27 8.90 29.12 18.36
C ALA A 27 7.62 28.41 17.88
N CYS A 28 7.74 27.57 16.85
CA CYS A 28 6.62 26.84 16.24
C CYS A 28 6.74 25.32 16.45
N GLU A 29 7.69 24.85 17.26
CA GLU A 29 7.99 23.42 17.41
C GLU A 29 6.79 22.64 17.96
N LEU A 30 6.05 23.26 18.89
CA LEU A 30 4.82 22.69 19.45
C LEU A 30 3.73 22.49 18.39
N ILE A 31 3.65 23.37 17.40
CA ILE A 31 2.68 23.27 16.29
C ILE A 31 3.12 22.18 15.31
N LEU A 32 4.42 22.01 15.08
CA LEU A 32 4.95 20.91 14.26
C LEU A 32 4.69 19.52 14.90
N GLN A 33 4.59 19.47 16.23
CA GLN A 33 4.25 18.26 16.97
C GLN A 33 2.74 18.05 17.13
N GLU A 34 1.93 19.06 16.80
CA GLU A 34 0.49 18.97 16.86
C GLU A 34 -0.02 18.03 15.78
N ARG A 35 -0.69 16.96 16.21
CA ARG A 35 -1.35 16.03 15.30
C ARG A 35 -2.66 16.68 14.87
N VAL A 36 -2.82 16.91 13.57
CA VAL A 36 -4.11 17.31 13.01
C VAL A 36 -5.18 16.32 13.46
N ALA A 37 -6.22 16.83 14.12
CA ALA A 37 -7.28 15.99 14.64
C ALA A 37 -7.99 15.28 13.46
N PRO A 38 -8.26 13.96 13.56
CA PRO A 38 -8.83 13.18 12.46
C PRO A 38 -10.26 13.60 12.07
N ASP A 39 -11.00 14.21 13.00
CA ASP A 39 -12.39 14.67 12.82
C ASP A 39 -12.50 16.21 12.84
N ALA A 40 -11.39 16.93 12.68
CA ALA A 40 -11.50 18.36 12.45
C ALA A 40 -12.18 18.55 11.08
N ASP A 41 -13.34 19.21 11.07
CA ASP A 41 -13.90 19.73 9.83
C ASP A 41 -12.81 20.56 9.16
N ILE A 42 -12.35 20.08 8.00
CA ILE A 42 -11.42 20.84 7.17
C ILE A 42 -12.24 22.00 6.61
N GLU A 43 -12.30 23.09 7.37
CA GLU A 43 -12.71 24.37 6.82
C GLU A 43 -11.67 24.72 5.75
N TYR A 44 -12.06 24.52 4.49
CA TYR A 44 -11.41 25.24 3.41
C TYR A 44 -11.69 26.71 3.70
N PRO A 45 -10.67 27.54 4.03
CA PRO A 45 -10.91 28.96 4.18
C PRO A 45 -11.60 29.42 2.90
N THR A 46 -12.79 30.00 3.04
CA THR A 46 -13.45 30.68 1.93
C THR A 46 -12.60 31.91 1.68
N TYR A 47 -11.56 31.75 0.87
CA TYR A 47 -10.74 32.88 0.45
C TYR A 47 -11.69 33.86 -0.23
N SER A 48 -11.95 34.99 0.40
CA SER A 48 -12.33 36.18 -0.36
C SER A 48 -11.12 36.49 -1.25
N GLU A 49 -11.35 36.78 -2.53
CA GLU A 49 -10.30 37.02 -3.54
C GLU A 49 -9.34 38.19 -3.19
N GLN A 50 -9.48 38.82 -2.02
CA GLN A 50 -8.78 40.05 -1.64
C GLN A 50 -7.72 39.91 -0.55
N GLU A 51 -7.58 38.75 0.10
CA GLU A 51 -6.39 38.51 0.94
C GLU A 51 -5.26 38.00 0.03
N ALA A 52 -4.46 38.96 -0.46
CA ALA A 52 -3.25 38.66 -1.23
C ALA A 52 -2.32 37.76 -0.40
N LEU A 53 -2.32 36.46 -0.70
CA LEU A 53 -1.35 35.50 -0.21
C LEU A 53 0.06 36.09 -0.38
N PRO A 54 0.98 35.95 0.59
CA PRO A 54 2.36 36.36 0.40
C PRO A 54 2.90 35.72 -0.88
N SER A 55 3.25 36.57 -1.86
CA SER A 55 3.79 36.21 -3.17
C SER A 55 5.22 35.68 -3.06
N GLY A 56 5.42 34.66 -2.25
CA GLY A 56 6.52 33.74 -2.34
C GLY A 56 5.92 32.40 -2.70
N VAL A 57 5.90 32.05 -3.99
CA VAL A 57 5.73 30.65 -4.37
C VAL A 57 6.96 29.94 -3.83
N GLN A 58 6.88 29.48 -2.58
CA GLN A 58 7.85 28.53 -2.06
C GLN A 58 7.60 27.28 -2.88
N GLN A 59 8.38 27.13 -3.94
CA GLN A 59 8.42 25.95 -4.79
C GLN A 59 8.77 24.80 -3.85
N VAL A 60 7.77 24.12 -3.30
CA VAL A 60 7.99 22.84 -2.65
C VAL A 60 8.63 21.99 -3.73
N PRO A 61 9.90 21.59 -3.57
CA PRO A 61 10.58 20.85 -4.62
C PRO A 61 9.72 19.62 -4.93
N PRO A 62 9.41 19.36 -6.22
CA PRO A 62 8.54 18.25 -6.57
C PRO A 62 9.17 16.99 -6.01
N VAL A 63 8.42 16.27 -5.16
CA VAL A 63 8.82 14.93 -4.70
C VAL A 63 8.88 14.07 -5.94
N THR A 64 10.08 13.94 -6.50
CA THR A 64 10.29 13.20 -7.73
C THR A 64 10.25 11.73 -7.38
N PRO A 65 9.25 10.97 -7.86
CA PRO A 65 9.19 9.56 -7.57
C PRO A 65 10.39 8.85 -8.18
N TRP A 66 10.81 7.76 -7.56
CA TRP A 66 11.76 6.87 -8.21
C TRP A 66 11.02 6.03 -9.25
N GLN A 67 11.37 6.21 -10.52
CA GLN A 67 10.91 5.35 -11.60
C GLN A 67 11.67 4.03 -11.57
N VAL A 68 10.93 2.94 -11.34
CA VAL A 68 11.52 1.64 -11.04
C VAL A 68 11.78 0.85 -12.32
N PRO A 69 13.02 0.39 -12.57
CA PRO A 69 13.31 -0.49 -13.71
C PRO A 69 12.62 -1.85 -13.52
N LEU A 70 11.72 -2.22 -14.45
CA LEU A 70 10.91 -3.44 -14.34
C LEU A 70 11.66 -4.73 -14.71
N ASP A 71 12.72 -4.62 -15.51
CA ASP A 71 13.51 -5.76 -16.00
C ASP A 71 14.83 -5.93 -15.22
N SER A 72 14.87 -5.43 -13.98
CA SER A 72 16.02 -5.62 -13.09
C SER A 72 16.12 -7.10 -12.66
N PRO A 73 17.33 -7.70 -12.64
CA PRO A 73 17.51 -9.09 -12.20
C PRO A 73 17.18 -9.30 -10.72
N THR A 74 17.18 -8.22 -9.93
CA THR A 74 16.75 -8.23 -8.54
C THR A 74 15.44 -7.47 -8.38
N PRO A 75 14.45 -8.03 -7.68
CA PRO A 75 13.18 -7.34 -7.48
C PRO A 75 13.41 -6.06 -6.67
N ARG A 76 12.92 -4.94 -7.19
CA ARG A 76 12.91 -3.68 -6.46
C ARG A 76 11.69 -3.64 -5.57
N VAL A 77 11.87 -3.31 -4.31
CA VAL A 77 10.79 -3.29 -3.32
C VAL A 77 10.68 -1.92 -2.69
N HIS A 78 9.48 -1.62 -2.23
CA HIS A 78 9.14 -0.44 -1.46
C HIS A 78 8.43 -0.88 -0.18
N LEU A 79 8.73 -0.21 0.92
CA LEU A 79 8.12 -0.45 2.22
C LEU A 79 7.36 0.79 2.64
N LEU A 80 6.03 0.66 2.76
CA LEU A 80 5.15 1.68 3.27
C LEU A 80 4.77 1.30 4.70
N SER A 81 4.84 2.24 5.64
CA SER A 81 4.54 1.93 7.05
C SER A 81 4.11 3.16 7.82
N ASN A 82 3.21 2.97 8.77
CA ASN A 82 2.87 3.96 9.82
C ASN A 82 3.52 3.59 11.18
N GLY A 83 4.46 2.65 11.18
CA GLY A 83 5.15 2.12 12.36
C GLY A 83 4.46 0.88 12.97
N ARG A 84 3.15 0.69 12.76
CA ARG A 84 2.42 -0.51 13.22
C ARG A 84 2.01 -1.39 12.05
N LEU A 85 1.33 -0.85 11.05
CA LEU A 85 1.04 -1.53 9.80
C LEU A 85 2.17 -1.27 8.80
N SER A 86 2.63 -2.32 8.13
CA SER A 86 3.61 -2.21 7.06
C SER A 86 3.15 -2.98 5.82
N VAL A 87 3.37 -2.41 4.65
CA VAL A 87 3.07 -3.01 3.35
C VAL A 87 4.37 -3.03 2.55
N LEU A 88 4.83 -4.25 2.24
CA LEU A 88 5.92 -4.45 1.31
C LEU A 88 5.34 -4.65 -0.08
N ALA A 89 5.81 -3.88 -1.05
CA ALA A 89 5.33 -3.93 -2.42
C ALA A 89 6.51 -3.92 -3.41
N SER A 90 6.58 -4.91 -4.29
CA SER A 90 7.64 -5.02 -5.31
C SER A 90 7.27 -4.30 -6.59
N SER A 91 8.24 -4.06 -7.47
CA SER A 91 8.04 -3.54 -8.82
C SER A 91 7.12 -4.41 -9.69
N ARG A 92 6.85 -5.65 -9.25
CA ARG A 92 6.00 -6.60 -9.97
C ARG A 92 4.66 -6.84 -9.27
N GLY A 93 4.43 -6.19 -8.12
CA GLY A 93 3.20 -6.30 -7.32
C GLY A 93 3.24 -7.39 -6.23
N VAL A 94 4.30 -8.20 -6.20
CA VAL A 94 4.57 -9.18 -5.13
C VAL A 94 4.75 -8.43 -3.82
N GLY A 95 4.23 -8.96 -2.74
CA GLY A 95 4.23 -8.25 -1.48
C GLY A 95 3.31 -8.84 -0.43
N GLY A 96 3.31 -8.22 0.73
CA GLY A 96 2.46 -8.62 1.84
C GLY A 96 2.29 -7.50 2.83
N THR A 97 1.30 -7.71 3.70
CA THR A 97 0.90 -6.75 4.71
C THR A 97 1.14 -7.36 6.08
N THR A 98 1.89 -6.66 6.92
CA THR A 98 2.16 -7.05 8.30
C THR A 98 1.60 -6.00 9.25
N TRP A 99 1.01 -6.45 10.35
CA TRP A 99 0.57 -5.59 11.44
C TRP A 99 1.32 -5.98 12.71
N LYS A 100 2.15 -5.06 13.20
CA LYS A 100 3.14 -5.31 14.26
C LYS A 100 4.04 -6.49 13.85
N SER A 101 3.95 -7.61 14.55
CA SER A 101 4.69 -8.84 14.26
C SER A 101 3.92 -9.84 13.40
N ASP A 102 2.61 -9.67 13.21
CA ASP A 102 1.75 -10.65 12.57
C ASP A 102 1.61 -10.36 11.07
N ALA A 103 1.70 -11.40 10.25
CA ALA A 103 1.34 -11.33 8.84
C ALA A 103 -0.18 -11.28 8.71
N ILE A 104 -0.70 -10.22 8.10
CA ILE A 104 -2.11 -10.13 7.71
C ILE A 104 -2.32 -10.93 6.42
N THR A 105 -1.46 -10.70 5.42
CA THR A 105 -1.44 -11.46 4.17
C THR A 105 -0.16 -12.29 4.05
N ARG A 106 -0.26 -13.47 3.45
CA ARG A 106 0.87 -14.37 3.26
C ARG A 106 1.87 -13.71 2.34
N TRP A 107 3.11 -13.64 2.78
CA TRP A 107 4.24 -13.28 1.94
C TRP A 107 5.50 -13.96 2.44
N ARG A 108 6.31 -14.44 1.50
CA ARG A 108 7.63 -15.03 1.78
C ARG A 108 8.62 -14.46 0.78
N PRO A 109 9.86 -14.13 1.21
CA PRO A 109 10.90 -13.77 0.28
C PRO A 109 11.24 -14.98 -0.58
N ASP A 110 10.97 -14.89 -1.88
CA ASP A 110 11.37 -15.88 -2.87
C ASP A 110 11.87 -15.15 -4.12
N PRO A 111 13.16 -15.30 -4.47
CA PRO A 111 13.75 -14.62 -5.61
C PRO A 111 13.44 -15.30 -6.94
N THR A 112 12.90 -16.51 -6.93
CA THR A 112 12.59 -17.31 -8.12
C THR A 112 11.11 -17.28 -8.50
N GLU A 113 10.22 -17.17 -7.51
CA GLU A 113 8.80 -17.32 -7.69
C GLU A 113 8.02 -16.11 -7.15
N GLU A 114 7.12 -15.58 -7.98
CA GLU A 114 6.33 -14.37 -7.70
C GLU A 114 4.93 -14.74 -7.23
N ARG A 115 4.86 -15.60 -6.20
CA ARG A 115 3.61 -16.28 -5.81
C ARG A 115 2.73 -15.45 -4.89
N TRP A 116 3.33 -14.68 -3.99
CA TRP A 116 2.61 -14.03 -2.91
C TRP A 116 2.43 -12.54 -3.15
N GLY A 117 1.18 -12.11 -3.16
CA GLY A 117 0.81 -10.73 -3.37
C GLY A 117 -0.66 -10.51 -3.13
N ASN A 118 -1.00 -9.25 -3.01
CA ASN A 118 -2.38 -8.79 -3.01
C ASN A 118 -2.69 -8.37 -4.44
N TRP A 119 -3.40 -9.24 -5.16
CA TRP A 119 -3.65 -9.09 -6.59
C TRP A 119 -4.99 -8.41 -6.83
N ILE A 120 -5.05 -7.64 -7.92
CA ILE A 120 -6.31 -7.12 -8.46
C ILE A 120 -6.36 -7.57 -9.92
N TYR A 121 -7.28 -8.49 -10.18
CA TYR A 121 -7.55 -8.99 -11.51
C TYR A 121 -8.63 -8.14 -12.18
N ILE A 122 -8.46 -7.93 -13.47
CA ILE A 122 -9.47 -7.36 -14.35
C ILE A 122 -9.82 -8.40 -15.39
N GLN A 123 -11.12 -8.64 -15.55
CA GLN A 123 -11.67 -9.47 -16.61
C GLN A 123 -12.55 -8.61 -17.51
N ASP A 124 -12.25 -8.59 -18.80
CA ASP A 124 -13.17 -8.06 -19.81
C ASP A 124 -14.32 -9.06 -19.98
N ARG A 125 -15.57 -8.61 -19.78
CA ARG A 125 -16.74 -9.51 -19.83
C ARG A 125 -17.19 -9.83 -21.24
N ASP A 126 -16.74 -9.07 -22.23
CA ASP A 126 -17.12 -9.27 -23.62
C ASP A 126 -16.12 -10.21 -24.31
N SER A 127 -14.81 -10.04 -24.09
CA SER A 127 -13.77 -10.94 -24.64
C SER A 127 -13.37 -12.10 -23.73
N TRP A 128 -13.69 -12.03 -22.43
CA TRP A 128 -13.24 -12.95 -21.38
C TRP A 128 -11.73 -12.91 -21.07
N ASP A 129 -11.00 -11.95 -21.62
CA ASP A 129 -9.59 -11.73 -21.30
C ASP A 129 -9.42 -11.42 -19.81
N LEU A 130 -8.45 -12.07 -19.18
CA LEU A 130 -8.13 -11.93 -17.76
C LEU A 130 -6.67 -11.50 -17.60
N TRP A 131 -6.44 -10.46 -16.81
CA TRP A 131 -5.10 -10.00 -16.47
C TRP A 131 -5.06 -9.38 -15.07
N SER A 132 -3.84 -9.20 -14.53
CA SER A 132 -3.60 -8.43 -13.32
C SER A 132 -3.17 -7.00 -13.64
N ILE A 133 -3.53 -6.04 -12.78
CA ILE A 133 -3.06 -4.64 -12.93
C ILE A 133 -1.53 -4.58 -12.78
N THR A 134 -1.01 -5.33 -11.83
CA THR A 134 0.43 -5.52 -11.62
C THR A 134 0.99 -6.56 -12.58
N ARG A 135 2.32 -6.54 -12.82
CA ARG A 135 3.00 -7.47 -13.73
C ARG A 135 2.87 -8.94 -13.31
N ALA A 136 2.94 -9.20 -12.01
CA ALA A 136 2.60 -10.51 -11.42
C ALA A 136 1.12 -10.51 -10.98
N PRO A 137 0.45 -11.68 -10.99
CA PRO A 137 0.97 -12.97 -11.43
C PRO A 137 0.82 -13.20 -12.94
N MET A 138 0.14 -12.31 -13.68
CA MET A 138 -0.15 -12.47 -15.11
C MET A 138 0.67 -11.49 -15.95
N THR A 139 1.69 -11.99 -16.63
CA THR A 139 2.48 -11.19 -17.58
C THR A 139 1.74 -11.06 -18.91
N GLY A 140 1.41 -9.84 -19.32
CA GLY A 140 0.85 -9.56 -20.64
C GLY A 140 1.95 -9.19 -21.66
N ARG A 141 1.78 -9.55 -22.93
CA ARG A 141 2.66 -9.11 -24.03
C ARG A 141 2.06 -7.85 -24.69
N GLY A 142 2.91 -6.93 -25.13
CA GLY A 142 2.48 -5.73 -25.88
C GLY A 142 1.86 -4.61 -25.05
N ILE A 143 2.00 -4.67 -23.73
CA ILE A 143 1.49 -3.67 -22.78
C ILE A 143 2.57 -2.63 -22.44
N ARG A 144 2.15 -1.42 -22.10
CA ARG A 144 3.03 -0.42 -21.49
C ARG A 144 2.84 -0.44 -19.98
N GLU A 145 3.91 -0.66 -19.25
CA GLU A 145 3.90 -0.69 -17.79
C GLU A 145 4.92 0.30 -17.23
N SER A 146 4.57 0.97 -16.14
CA SER A 146 5.49 1.79 -15.38
C SER A 146 5.16 1.69 -13.90
N VAL A 147 6.20 1.62 -13.07
CA VAL A 147 6.06 1.64 -11.62
C VAL A 147 6.85 2.80 -11.04
N ARG A 148 6.22 3.50 -10.11
CA ARG A 148 6.79 4.64 -9.42
C ARG A 148 6.68 4.45 -7.92
N PHE A 149 7.81 4.62 -7.23
CA PHE A 149 7.86 4.65 -5.78
C PHE A 149 7.93 6.09 -5.32
N TYR A 150 6.86 6.55 -4.68
CA TYR A 150 6.82 7.82 -3.96
C TYR A 150 7.19 7.59 -2.49
N SER A 151 7.42 8.64 -1.71
CA SER A 151 7.66 8.51 -0.27
C SER A 151 6.44 7.97 0.50
N HIS A 152 5.22 8.16 -0.03
CA HIS A 152 3.96 7.88 0.63
C HIS A 152 3.11 6.81 -0.08
N CYS A 153 3.48 6.40 -1.30
CA CYS A 153 2.71 5.43 -2.07
C CYS A 153 3.56 4.70 -3.12
N VAL A 154 3.01 3.58 -3.60
CA VAL A 154 3.48 2.91 -4.81
C VAL A 154 2.41 3.04 -5.88
N GLU A 155 2.79 3.52 -7.05
CA GLU A 155 1.93 3.61 -8.23
C GLU A 155 2.35 2.53 -9.25
N TYR A 156 1.41 1.65 -9.59
CA TYR A 156 1.49 0.74 -10.72
C TYR A 156 0.60 1.29 -11.83
N LYS A 157 1.18 1.55 -13.00
CA LYS A 157 0.43 1.97 -14.18
C LYS A 157 0.62 0.95 -15.29
N ARG A 158 -0.49 0.50 -15.84
CA ARG A 158 -0.56 -0.40 -16.98
C ARG A 158 -1.47 0.19 -18.04
N GLN A 159 -1.03 0.17 -19.28
CA GLN A 159 -1.85 0.52 -20.43
C GLN A 159 -1.91 -0.69 -21.36
N ASP A 160 -3.13 -1.13 -21.60
CA ASP A 160 -3.46 -2.17 -22.57
C ASP A 160 -4.40 -1.59 -23.62
N GLN A 161 -3.90 -1.43 -24.85
CA GLN A 161 -4.59 -0.73 -25.93
C GLN A 161 -5.12 0.65 -25.48
N ASN A 162 -6.45 0.80 -25.43
CA ASN A 162 -7.17 2.02 -25.07
C ASN A 162 -7.56 2.08 -23.59
N LEU A 163 -7.20 1.09 -22.78
CA LEU A 163 -7.53 1.03 -21.36
C LEU A 163 -6.31 1.32 -20.50
N VAL A 164 -6.31 2.47 -19.82
CA VAL A 164 -5.31 2.83 -18.81
C VAL A 164 -5.80 2.41 -17.44
N GLN A 165 -4.94 1.73 -16.70
CA GLN A 165 -5.18 1.19 -15.37
C GLN A 165 -4.10 1.70 -14.44
N THR A 166 -4.50 2.29 -13.32
CA THR A 166 -3.59 2.72 -12.27
C THR A 166 -4.01 2.08 -10.96
N LEU A 167 -3.07 1.42 -10.27
CA LEU A 167 -3.21 0.97 -8.89
C LEU A 167 -2.24 1.77 -8.03
N GLU A 168 -2.78 2.48 -7.04
CA GLU A 168 -1.98 3.14 -6.01
C GLU A 168 -2.16 2.44 -4.67
N VAL A 169 -1.05 2.13 -4.02
CA VAL A 169 -1.01 1.50 -2.70
C VAL A 169 -0.39 2.47 -1.71
N THR A 170 -1.07 2.72 -0.59
CA THR A 170 -0.58 3.59 0.49
C THR A 170 -0.99 3.02 1.85
N VAL A 171 -0.33 3.48 2.91
CA VAL A 171 -0.66 3.16 4.29
C VAL A 171 -1.07 4.46 4.98
N SER A 172 -2.21 4.44 5.67
CA SER A 172 -2.66 5.62 6.42
C SER A 172 -1.68 5.91 7.56
N PRO A 173 -1.23 7.17 7.72
CA PRO A 173 -0.37 7.54 8.85
C PRO A 173 -1.10 7.46 10.20
N TRP A 174 -2.43 7.53 10.19
CA TRP A 174 -3.27 7.64 11.39
C TRP A 174 -3.89 6.32 11.80
N HIS A 175 -4.33 5.54 10.83
CA HIS A 175 -5.04 4.29 11.04
C HIS A 175 -4.24 3.13 10.48
N ASP A 176 -4.39 1.96 11.08
CA ASP A 176 -3.72 0.73 10.62
C ASP A 176 -4.47 0.16 9.41
N VAL A 177 -4.51 0.96 8.35
CA VAL A 177 -5.26 0.73 7.12
C VAL A 177 -4.31 0.83 5.93
N GLU A 178 -4.30 -0.22 5.12
CA GLU A 178 -3.75 -0.20 3.77
C GLU A 178 -4.85 0.23 2.80
N LEU A 179 -4.56 1.24 1.97
CA LEU A 179 -5.47 1.69 0.92
C LEU A 179 -4.92 1.28 -0.44
N ARG A 180 -5.81 0.72 -1.27
CA ARG A 180 -5.56 0.36 -2.66
C ARG A 180 -6.57 1.05 -3.56
N ARG A 181 -6.15 2.11 -4.25
CA ARG A 181 -6.99 2.84 -5.19
C ARG A 181 -6.78 2.30 -6.60
N VAL A 182 -7.87 1.88 -7.25
CA VAL A 182 -7.86 1.48 -8.66
C VAL A 182 -8.56 2.54 -9.48
N SER A 183 -7.87 3.08 -10.47
CA SER A 183 -8.38 4.04 -11.44
C SER A 183 -8.35 3.43 -12.84
N LEU A 184 -9.49 3.44 -13.53
CA LEU A 184 -9.63 2.88 -14.88
C LEU A 184 -10.12 3.98 -15.83
N THR A 185 -9.38 4.19 -16.91
CA THR A 185 -9.71 5.16 -17.95
C THR A 185 -9.79 4.47 -19.30
N ASN A 186 -10.99 4.40 -19.88
CA ASN A 186 -11.23 3.88 -21.21
C ASN A 186 -11.15 5.04 -22.23
N HIS A 187 -10.10 5.06 -23.04
CA HIS A 187 -9.92 5.96 -24.18
C HIS A 187 -10.51 5.42 -25.48
N GLY A 188 -11.19 4.27 -25.42
CA GLY A 188 -11.87 3.67 -26.57
C GLY A 188 -13.16 4.41 -26.92
N ASP A 189 -13.61 4.19 -28.14
CA ASP A 189 -14.88 4.66 -28.69
C ASP A 189 -16.10 3.82 -28.20
N LYS A 190 -15.85 2.62 -27.68
CA LYS A 190 -16.89 1.70 -27.19
C LYS A 190 -16.87 1.57 -25.67
N PRO A 191 -18.05 1.47 -25.02
CA PRO A 191 -18.12 1.12 -23.61
C PRO A 191 -17.54 -0.28 -23.38
N ARG A 192 -16.84 -0.48 -22.25
CA ARG A 192 -16.27 -1.77 -21.83
C ARG A 192 -16.91 -2.23 -20.54
N LYS A 193 -17.24 -3.52 -20.43
CA LYS A 193 -17.75 -4.13 -19.20
C LYS A 193 -16.63 -4.89 -18.51
N LEU A 194 -16.10 -4.32 -17.43
CA LEU A 194 -14.98 -4.89 -16.69
C LEU A 194 -15.47 -5.47 -15.36
N ARG A 195 -14.97 -6.65 -15.00
CA ARG A 195 -15.10 -7.23 -13.66
C ARG A 195 -13.76 -7.11 -12.94
N LEU A 196 -13.78 -6.56 -11.74
CA LEU A 196 -12.61 -6.48 -10.87
C LEU A 196 -12.73 -7.54 -9.78
N THR A 197 -11.65 -8.25 -9.52
CA THR A 197 -11.57 -9.25 -8.45
C THR A 197 -10.27 -9.04 -7.68
N SER A 198 -10.37 -8.67 -6.40
CA SER A 198 -9.23 -8.64 -5.49
C SER A 198 -8.95 -10.03 -4.91
N TYR A 199 -7.68 -10.36 -4.71
CA TYR A 199 -7.23 -11.60 -4.08
C TYR A 199 -6.09 -11.30 -3.12
N ALA A 200 -6.13 -11.93 -1.95
CA ALA A 200 -5.02 -12.00 -1.01
C ALA A 200 -5.12 -13.29 -0.21
N GLU A 201 -3.98 -13.89 0.14
CA GLU A 201 -3.94 -15.05 1.03
C GLU A 201 -3.92 -14.58 2.48
N MET A 202 -5.05 -14.66 3.17
CA MET A 202 -5.16 -14.19 4.55
C MET A 202 -4.56 -15.19 5.54
N VAL A 203 -3.74 -14.70 6.48
CA VAL A 203 -3.02 -15.53 7.48
C VAL A 203 -3.36 -15.12 8.91
N ILE A 204 -3.22 -13.83 9.21
CA ILE A 204 -3.49 -13.20 10.52
C ILE A 204 -2.73 -13.90 11.66
N ALA A 205 -1.43 -14.15 11.47
CA ALA A 205 -0.62 -14.90 12.44
C ALA A 205 0.87 -14.56 12.34
N ASP A 206 1.65 -15.04 13.30
CA ASP A 206 3.11 -15.01 13.23
C ASP A 206 3.61 -15.65 11.91
N PRO A 207 4.42 -14.96 11.09
CA PRO A 207 4.91 -15.46 9.81
C PRO A 207 5.69 -16.79 9.92
N ARG A 208 6.38 -17.02 11.04
CA ARG A 208 7.11 -18.28 11.29
C ARG A 208 6.17 -19.43 11.61
N ALA A 209 5.07 -19.16 12.31
CA ALA A 209 4.05 -20.19 12.56
C ALA A 209 3.35 -20.59 11.25
N ASP A 210 3.02 -19.62 10.38
CA ASP A 210 2.48 -19.90 9.05
C ASP A 210 3.48 -20.67 8.17
N SER A 211 4.78 -20.38 8.27
CA SER A 211 5.79 -21.07 7.46
C SER A 211 5.95 -22.54 7.80
N GLN A 212 5.78 -22.91 9.07
CA GLN A 212 5.90 -24.29 9.54
C GLN A 212 4.68 -25.15 9.17
N HIS A 213 3.46 -24.64 9.38
CA HIS A 213 2.24 -25.42 9.19
C HIS A 213 1.11 -24.61 8.51
N PRO A 214 1.26 -24.20 7.23
CA PRO A 214 0.32 -23.30 6.57
C PRO A 214 -1.09 -23.91 6.44
N ALA A 215 -1.20 -25.18 6.04
CA ALA A 215 -2.49 -25.86 5.88
C ALA A 215 -3.27 -25.93 7.21
N PHE A 216 -2.58 -26.21 8.32
CA PHE A 216 -3.19 -26.22 9.65
C PHE A 216 -3.56 -24.80 10.09
N GLY A 217 -2.69 -23.82 9.87
CA GLY A 217 -2.93 -22.42 10.20
C GLY A 217 -4.17 -21.84 9.49
N ASN A 218 -4.43 -22.24 8.25
CA ASN A 218 -5.59 -21.82 7.47
C ASN A 218 -6.92 -22.30 8.06
N LEU A 219 -6.95 -23.41 8.80
CA LEU A 219 -8.19 -23.92 9.42
C LEU A 219 -8.76 -22.98 10.48
N PHE A 220 -7.95 -22.04 10.98
CA PHE A 220 -8.33 -21.09 12.02
C PHE A 220 -8.70 -19.72 11.47
N VAL A 221 -8.59 -19.49 10.16
CA VAL A 221 -9.00 -18.25 9.51
C VAL A 221 -10.42 -18.44 8.96
N HIS A 222 -11.37 -17.73 9.57
CA HIS A 222 -12.76 -17.68 9.13
C HIS A 222 -12.99 -16.44 8.27
N SER A 223 -13.79 -16.57 7.21
CA SER A 223 -14.23 -15.44 6.41
C SER A 223 -15.74 -15.30 6.41
N GLU A 224 -16.22 -14.07 6.45
CA GLU A 224 -17.64 -13.75 6.40
C GLU A 224 -17.88 -12.57 5.46
N PHE A 225 -18.85 -12.70 4.56
CA PHE A 225 -19.25 -11.64 3.65
C PHE A 225 -20.53 -10.96 4.14
N LEU A 226 -20.41 -9.67 4.50
CA LEU A 226 -21.52 -8.83 4.90
C LEU A 226 -22.02 -8.02 3.69
N SER A 227 -23.09 -8.52 3.06
CA SER A 227 -23.62 -7.96 1.81
C SER A 227 -24.18 -6.53 1.94
N ASP A 228 -24.72 -6.17 3.11
CA ASP A 228 -25.27 -4.85 3.42
C ASP A 228 -24.20 -3.76 3.41
N ARG A 229 -22.96 -4.11 3.77
CA ARG A 229 -21.81 -3.19 3.82
C ARG A 229 -20.78 -3.43 2.72
N SER A 230 -20.99 -4.45 1.88
CA SER A 230 -20.01 -4.92 0.90
C SER A 230 -18.64 -5.21 1.53
N LEU A 231 -18.63 -5.80 2.73
CA LEU A 231 -17.42 -6.10 3.49
C LEU A 231 -17.13 -7.59 3.49
N LEU A 232 -15.86 -7.95 3.31
CA LEU A 232 -15.35 -9.29 3.55
C LEU A 232 -14.47 -9.25 4.79
N ILE A 233 -14.93 -9.89 5.87
CA ILE A 233 -14.25 -9.92 7.16
C ILE A 233 -13.45 -11.21 7.25
N PHE A 234 -12.25 -11.12 7.81
CA PHE A 234 -11.43 -12.26 8.16
C PHE A 234 -11.11 -12.22 9.65
N GLU A 235 -11.33 -13.33 10.33
CA GLU A 235 -11.09 -13.48 11.77
C GLU A 235 -10.25 -14.73 12.00
N ARG A 236 -9.22 -14.63 12.84
CA ARG A 236 -8.50 -15.81 13.34
C ARG A 236 -9.06 -16.24 14.69
N ARG A 237 -9.71 -17.40 14.74
CA ARG A 237 -10.27 -17.93 15.99
C ARG A 237 -9.26 -18.78 16.74
N PRO A 238 -9.09 -18.60 18.06
CA PRO A 238 -8.23 -19.46 18.85
C PRO A 238 -8.75 -20.90 18.80
N GLY A 239 -7.89 -21.84 18.46
CA GLY A 239 -8.23 -23.25 18.29
C GLY A 239 -8.59 -23.94 19.60
N THR A 240 -9.78 -23.66 20.15
CA THR A 240 -10.41 -24.55 21.15
C THR A 240 -11.27 -25.56 20.43
N LEU A 241 -10.63 -26.55 19.81
CA LEU A 241 -11.29 -27.81 19.51
C LEU A 241 -11.52 -28.53 20.86
N LYS A 242 -12.61 -28.19 21.54
CA LYS A 242 -13.18 -29.10 22.56
C LYS A 242 -13.68 -30.32 21.81
N ILE A 243 -12.79 -31.27 21.56
CA ILE A 243 -13.14 -32.62 21.14
C ILE A 243 -13.97 -33.21 22.29
N ARG A 244 -15.30 -33.15 22.18
CA ARG A 244 -16.17 -33.94 23.03
C ARG A 244 -15.87 -35.41 22.71
N ARG A 245 -15.22 -36.10 23.64
CA ARG A 245 -15.11 -37.55 23.59
C ARG A 245 -16.55 -38.11 23.60
N PRO A 246 -16.95 -38.95 22.65
CA PRO A 246 -18.19 -39.70 22.79
C PRO A 246 -18.04 -40.64 24.00
N LEU A 247 -19.06 -40.63 24.87
CA LEU A 247 -19.25 -41.61 25.94
C LEU A 247 -19.50 -42.99 25.35
#